data_AF-A0A932PSM4-F1
#
_entry.id   AF-A0A932PSM4-F1
#
_cell.length_a   1.000
_cell.length_b   1.000
_cell.length_c   1.000
_cell.angle_alpha   90.00
_cell.angle_beta   90.00
_cell.angle_gamma   90.00
#
_symmetry.space_group_name_H-M   'P 1'
#
loop_
_entity.id
_entity.type
_entity.pdbx_description
1 polymer ?
#
loop_
_entity_poly.entity_id
_entity_poly.type
_entity_poly.pdbx_seq_one_letter_code
_entity_poly.pdbx_strand_id
1 'polypeptide(L)'
;MAKENRNRSSLKAEIRRQTASYIIGAFGLIAGLAWNEAIKSMIEYFFPLNQNTLTAKLIYAVFITIVVAILSYFVLDSQNQPRKRDE
;
A
#
# COMPACT_ATOMS: atom_id res chain seq x y z
N MET A 1 36.79 15.73 -19.66
CA MET A 1 36.13 14.42 -19.95
C MET A 1 35.56 13.71 -18.70
N ALA A 2 36.17 13.80 -17.51
CA ALA A 2 35.67 13.10 -16.31
C ALA A 2 34.38 13.66 -15.65
N LYS A 3 34.01 14.94 -15.88
CA LYS A 3 32.76 15.54 -15.39
C LYS A 3 31.53 15.07 -16.20
N GLU A 4 31.68 14.96 -17.51
CA GLU A 4 30.66 14.50 -18.46
C GLU A 4 30.15 13.09 -18.12
N ASN A 5 31.06 12.14 -17.89
CA ASN A 5 30.71 10.75 -17.55
C ASN A 5 30.00 10.62 -16.19
N ARG A 6 30.41 11.41 -15.19
CA ARG A 6 29.73 11.44 -13.88
C ARG A 6 28.29 11.93 -14.00
N ASN A 7 28.07 13.02 -14.75
CA ASN A 7 26.74 13.59 -14.93
C ASN A 7 25.78 12.65 -15.69
N ARG A 8 26.29 11.94 -16.71
CA ARG A 8 25.50 10.92 -17.41
C ARG A 8 25.14 9.74 -16.51
N SER A 9 26.05 9.33 -15.62
CA SER A 9 25.79 8.22 -14.69
C SER A 9 24.78 8.60 -13.60
N SER A 10 24.83 9.82 -13.06
CA SER A 10 23.84 10.30 -12.09
C SER A 10 22.47 10.47 -12.72
N LEU A 11 22.39 11.02 -13.94
CA LEU A 11 21.13 11.16 -14.67
C LEU A 11 20.47 9.81 -14.96
N LYS A 12 21.25 8.81 -15.40
CA LYS A 12 20.74 7.44 -15.61
C LYS A 12 20.24 6.82 -14.30
N ALA A 13 20.94 7.03 -13.19
CA ALA A 13 20.54 6.54 -11.89
C ALA A 13 19.23 7.19 -11.41
N GLU A 14 19.09 8.50 -11.62
CA GLU A 14 17.90 9.28 -11.28
C GLU A 14 16.67 8.85 -12.09
N ILE A 15 16.82 8.68 -13.41
CA ILE A 15 15.76 8.15 -14.28
C ILE A 15 15.35 6.76 -13.82
N ARG A 16 16.30 5.86 -13.54
CA ARG A 16 15.99 4.52 -13.04
C ARG A 16 15.22 4.56 -11.72
N ARG A 17 15.63 5.44 -10.80
CA ARG A 17 14.97 5.61 -9.50
C ARG A 17 13.54 6.12 -9.67
N GLN A 18 13.33 7.11 -10.52
CA GLN A 18 12.01 7.68 -10.76
C GLN A 18 11.08 6.65 -11.43
N THR A 19 11.58 5.95 -12.45
CA THR A 19 10.83 4.87 -13.10
C THR A 19 10.46 3.78 -12.12
N ALA A 20 11.40 3.34 -11.26
CA ALA A 20 11.11 2.36 -10.22
C ALA A 20 10.03 2.87 -9.25
N SER A 21 10.08 4.14 -8.85
CA SER A 21 9.06 4.74 -7.98
C SER A 21 7.67 4.74 -8.63
N TYR A 22 7.58 5.07 -9.92
CA TYR A 22 6.31 5.03 -10.65
C TYR A 22 5.78 3.61 -10.82
N ILE A 23 6.67 2.65 -11.10
CA ILE A 23 6.31 1.24 -11.19
C ILE A 23 5.76 0.75 -9.86
N ILE A 24 6.44 1.03 -8.74
CA ILE A 24 5.99 0.65 -7.41
C ILE A 24 4.64 1.31 -7.08
N GLY A 25 4.47 2.60 -7.39
CA GLY A 25 3.20 3.29 -7.19
C GLY A 25 2.05 2.68 -7.99
N ALA A 26 2.27 2.39 -9.27
CA ALA A 26 1.28 1.76 -10.14
C ALA A 26 0.93 0.34 -9.69
N PHE A 27 1.93 -0.47 -9.32
CA PHE A 27 1.68 -1.80 -8.75
C PHE A 27 1.00 -1.75 -7.39
N GLY A 28 1.30 -0.75 -6.55
CA GLY A 28 0.59 -0.52 -5.30
C GLY A 28 -0.90 -0.29 -5.53
N LEU A 29 -1.25 0.49 -6.55
CA LEU A 29 -2.65 0.70 -6.94
C LEU A 29 -3.31 -0.60 -7.43
N ILE A 30 -2.66 -1.32 -8.35
CA ILE A 30 -3.17 -2.59 -8.89
C ILE A 30 -3.34 -3.62 -7.76
N ALA A 31 -2.37 -3.73 -6.85
CA ALA A 31 -2.42 -4.63 -5.71
C ALA A 31 -3.57 -4.28 -4.77
N GLY A 32 -3.79 -2.99 -4.48
CA GLY A 32 -4.93 -2.54 -3.68
C GLY A 32 -6.28 -2.88 -4.32
N LEU A 33 -6.40 -2.70 -5.63
CA LEU A 33 -7.61 -3.07 -6.39
C LEU A 33 -7.84 -4.58 -6.39
N ALA A 34 -6.79 -5.38 -6.62
CA ALA A 34 -6.89 -6.83 -6.62
C ALA A 34 -7.26 -7.39 -5.23
N TRP A 35 -6.69 -6.82 -4.17
CA TRP A 35 -6.99 -7.24 -2.80
C TRP A 35 -8.43 -6.91 -2.40
N ASN A 36 -8.98 -5.78 -2.86
CA ASN A 36 -10.39 -5.44 -2.66
C ASN A 36 -11.31 -6.50 -3.29
N GLU A 37 -11.07 -6.88 -4.55
CA GLU A 37 -11.85 -7.92 -5.22
C GLU A 37 -11.67 -9.29 -4.54
N ALA A 38 -10.44 -9.65 -4.16
CA ALA A 38 -10.17 -10.92 -3.48
C ALA A 38 -10.93 -11.05 -2.16
N ILE A 39 -10.97 -9.99 -1.33
CA ILE A 39 -11.74 -10.03 -0.08
C ILE A 39 -13.24 -10.17 -0.36
N LYS A 40 -13.79 -9.42 -1.34
CA LYS A 40 -15.21 -9.53 -1.68
C LYS A 40 -15.58 -10.96 -2.09
N SER A 41 -14.81 -11.55 -3.02
CA SER A 41 -15.05 -12.91 -3.48
C SER A 41 -14.85 -13.94 -2.36
N MET A 42 -13.87 -13.73 -1.46
CA MET A 42 -13.69 -14.57 -0.29
C MET A 42 -14.92 -14.53 0.63
N ILE A 43 -15.47 -13.34 0.89
CA ILE A 43 -16.67 -13.18 1.72
C ILE A 43 -17.88 -13.83 1.05
N GLU A 44 -18.07 -13.62 -0.25
CA GLU A 44 -19.15 -14.28 -1.02
C GLU A 44 -19.02 -15.81 -1.00
N TYR A 45 -17.79 -16.33 -1.05
CA TYR A 45 -17.52 -17.76 -1.01
C TYR A 45 -17.80 -18.39 0.37
N PHE A 46 -17.34 -17.76 1.45
CA PHE A 46 -17.55 -18.26 2.82
C PHE A 46 -18.96 -18.00 3.35
N PHE A 47 -19.62 -16.96 2.85
CA PHE A 47 -21.01 -16.64 3.13
C PHE A 47 -21.80 -16.69 1.81
N PRO A 48 -22.10 -17.90 1.28
CA PRO A 48 -22.93 -18.05 0.09
C PRO A 48 -24.36 -17.64 0.44
N LEU A 49 -24.63 -16.35 0.31
CA LEU A 49 -25.87 -15.72 0.78
C LEU A 49 -26.87 -15.71 -0.35
N ASN A 50 -27.79 -16.68 -0.31
CA ASN A 50 -28.93 -16.72 -1.22
C ASN A 50 -29.81 -15.46 -1.17
N GLN A 51 -29.69 -14.56 -0.17
CA GLN A 51 -30.48 -13.32 -0.14
C GLN A 51 -29.73 -12.18 0.60
N ASN A 52 -29.34 -11.16 -0.16
CA ASN A 52 -29.29 -9.73 0.18
C ASN A 52 -28.96 -9.33 1.64
N THR A 53 -27.89 -9.86 2.23
CA THR A 53 -27.60 -9.68 3.66
C THR A 53 -26.73 -8.45 3.87
N LEU A 54 -27.38 -7.31 4.04
CA LEU A 54 -26.80 -6.05 4.53
C LEU A 54 -25.80 -6.27 5.69
N THR A 55 -26.10 -7.24 6.56
CA THR A 55 -25.26 -7.69 7.68
C THR A 55 -23.86 -8.16 7.25
N ALA A 56 -23.73 -8.90 6.14
CA ALA A 56 -22.41 -9.36 5.66
C ALA A 56 -21.56 -8.19 5.15
N LYS A 57 -22.18 -7.23 4.46
CA LYS A 57 -21.52 -5.99 4.02
C LYS A 57 -21.11 -5.10 5.21
N LEU A 58 -21.92 -5.07 6.26
CA LEU A 58 -21.61 -4.35 7.50
C LEU A 58 -20.43 -4.97 8.24
N ILE A 59 -20.40 -6.30 8.38
CA ILE A 59 -19.27 -7.01 9.00
C ILE A 59 -17.99 -6.77 8.20
N TYR A 60 -18.07 -6.84 6.86
CA TYR A 60 -16.94 -6.50 5.98
C TYR A 60 -16.43 -5.08 6.24
N ALA A 61 -17.32 -4.09 6.25
CA ALA A 61 -16.95 -2.69 6.44
C ALA A 61 -16.28 -2.46 7.80
N VAL A 62 -16.84 -3.02 8.88
CA VAL A 62 -16.27 -2.91 10.23
C VAL A 62 -14.90 -3.58 10.28
N PHE A 63 -14.78 -4.79 9.74
CA PHE A 63 -13.51 -5.52 9.71
C PHE A 63 -12.42 -4.75 8.98
N ILE A 64 -12.73 -4.24 7.78
CA ILE A 64 -11.73 -3.51 6.99
C ILE A 64 -11.34 -2.19 7.65
N THR A 65 -12.27 -1.48 8.31
CA THR A 65 -11.97 -0.28 9.10
C THR A 65 -11.02 -0.59 10.25
N ILE A 66 -11.21 -1.70 10.99
CA ILE A 66 -10.31 -2.09 12.07
C ILE A 66 -8.91 -2.40 11.53
N VAL A 67 -8.81 -3.20 10.46
CA VAL A 67 -7.53 -3.54 9.83
C VAL A 67 -6.79 -2.27 9.38
N VAL A 68 -7.48 -1.36 8.69
CA VAL A 68 -6.90 -0.09 8.23
C VAL A 68 -6.49 0.78 9.41
N ALA A 69 -7.29 0.87 10.48
CA ALA A 69 -6.94 1.64 11.67
C ALA A 69 -5.67 1.10 12.35
N ILE A 70 -5.53 -0.22 12.48
CA ILE A 70 -4.33 -0.85 13.05
C ILE A 70 -3.10 -0.57 12.20
N LEU A 71 -3.18 -0.81 10.88
CA LEU A 71 -2.08 -0.53 9.96
C LEU A 71 -1.69 0.96 10.00
N SER A 72 -2.67 1.86 10.05
CA SER A 72 -2.42 3.31 10.14
C SER A 72 -1.73 3.67 11.45
N TYR A 73 -2.14 3.07 12.57
CA TYR A 73 -1.49 3.27 13.86
C TYR A 73 -0.01 2.86 13.83
N PHE A 74 0.31 1.67 13.30
CA PHE A 74 1.71 1.22 13.18
C PHE A 74 2.58 2.14 12.30
N VAL A 75 2.03 2.64 11.19
CA VAL A 75 2.75 3.57 10.30
C VAL A 75 2.98 4.92 10.97
N LEU A 76 1.98 5.46 11.67
CA LEU A 76 2.08 6.72 12.39
C LEU A 76 3.04 6.63 13.59
N ASP A 77 3.03 5.52 14.33
CA ASP A 77 3.96 5.27 15.43
C ASP A 77 5.42 5.26 14.94
N SER A 78 5.68 4.66 13.78
CA SER A 78 7.02 4.65 13.17
C SER A 78 7.53 6.05 12.81
N GLN A 79 6.66 7.03 12.59
CA GLN A 79 7.04 8.43 12.33
C GLN A 79 7.23 9.25 13.61
N ASN A 80 6.63 8.82 14.72
CA ASN A 80 6.66 9.50 16.01
C ASN A 80 7.84 9.09 16.90
N GLN A 81 8.80 8.30 16.39
CA GLN A 81 10.03 8.09 17.14
C GLN A 81 10.74 9.44 17.32
N PRO A 82 10.87 9.96 18.56
CA PRO A 82 11.74 11.09 18.78
C PRO A 82 13.12 10.65 18.32
N ARG A 83 13.68 11.33 17.30
CA ARG A 83 15.07 11.11 16.90
C ARG A 83 15.89 11.22 18.17
N LYS A 84 16.41 10.09 18.66
CA LYS A 84 17.44 10.10 19.68
C LYS A 84 18.56 10.91 19.05
N ARG A 85 18.68 12.15 19.50
CA ARG A 85 19.76 13.03 19.11
C ARG A 85 20.91 12.48 19.93
N ASP A 86 21.77 11.74 19.24
CA ASP A 86 22.97 11.16 19.79
C ASP A 86 23.73 12.28 20.54
N GLU A 87 23.86 12.12 21.85
CA GLU A 87 24.79 12.88 22.70
C GLU A 87 26.19 12.26 22.61
#